data_AF-A0A935Y0H4-F1
#
_entry.id   AF-A0A935Y0H4-F1
#
_cell.length_a   1.000
_cell.length_b   1.000
_cell.length_c   1.000
_cell.angle_alpha   90.00
_cell.angle_beta   90.00
_cell.angle_gamma   90.00
#
_symmetry.space_group_name_H-M   'P 1'
#
loop_
_entity.id
_entity.type
_entity.pdbx_description
1 polymer ?
#
loop_
_entity_poly.entity_id
_entity_poly.type
_entity_poly.pdbx_seq_one_letter_code
_entity_poly.pdbx_strand_id
1 'polypeptide(L)'
;MLGLIVVEYGAIWMPLLMLIPYAVMSNTEWHNTDSPNIYKNLLLTGCLIGLAFHFLPRELLGKLLKDEKAIQKLHYENILKEMQETTNVNRLLSYIDDKDVQLKEAALTSLKRIENIDSVFIEILNHCESNYDYMAVYAYMVHNEVKNPQLFIKPLNFTLERVATELELLQFDLEENQKYKVTLLHVDGICQVLDTRFKAYKNEFRRNMLRIQEELNKEPKPGFIALRNKYKTAVDKWLTSQ
;
A
#
# COMPACT_ATOMS: atom_id res chain seq x y z
N MET A 1 -9.71 -21.05 5.84
CA MET A 1 -10.50 -21.84 4.86
C MET A 1 -11.83 -22.34 5.43
N LEU A 2 -11.85 -22.97 6.62
CA LEU A 2 -13.09 -23.44 7.28
C LEU A 2 -14.14 -22.32 7.54
N GLY A 3 -13.74 -21.11 7.89
CA GLY A 3 -14.67 -20.01 8.17
C GLY A 3 -15.46 -19.51 6.96
N LEU A 4 -14.85 -19.51 5.76
CA LEU A 4 -15.51 -19.10 4.51
C LEU A 4 -16.57 -20.12 4.09
N ILE A 5 -16.22 -21.40 4.22
CA ILE A 5 -17.15 -22.52 4.00
C ILE A 5 -18.35 -22.43 4.94
N VAL A 6 -18.14 -22.10 6.22
CA VAL A 6 -19.26 -21.98 7.19
C VAL A 6 -20.18 -20.80 6.86
N VAL A 7 -19.64 -19.67 6.37
CA VAL A 7 -20.44 -18.50 5.99
C VAL A 7 -21.23 -18.75 4.70
N GLU A 8 -20.61 -19.32 3.67
CA GLU A 8 -21.28 -19.64 2.40
C GLU A 8 -22.33 -20.74 2.56
N TYR A 9 -22.03 -21.78 3.36
CA TYR A 9 -22.96 -22.87 3.61
C TYR A 9 -24.13 -22.42 4.50
N GLY A 10 -23.88 -21.59 5.51
CA GLY A 10 -24.93 -21.03 6.37
C GLY A 10 -25.90 -20.12 5.62
N ALA A 11 -25.40 -19.29 4.70
CA ALA A 11 -26.22 -18.35 3.94
C ALA A 11 -27.18 -19.04 2.96
N ILE A 12 -26.82 -20.20 2.42
CA ILE A 12 -27.62 -20.95 1.44
C ILE A 12 -28.53 -21.97 2.12
N TRP A 13 -28.02 -22.74 3.08
CA TRP A 13 -28.75 -23.87 3.65
C TRP A 13 -29.74 -23.46 4.75
N MET A 14 -29.50 -22.38 5.49
CA MET A 14 -30.41 -21.93 6.55
C MET A 14 -31.76 -21.42 6.02
N PRO A 15 -31.82 -20.62 4.93
CA PRO A 15 -33.10 -20.26 4.31
C PRO A 15 -33.83 -21.48 3.74
N LEU A 16 -33.12 -22.41 3.10
CA LEU A 16 -33.70 -23.64 2.55
C LEU A 16 -34.33 -24.52 3.62
N LEU A 17 -33.66 -24.70 4.76
CA LEU A 17 -34.16 -25.48 5.91
C LEU A 17 -35.40 -24.83 6.56
N MET A 18 -35.56 -23.51 6.44
CA MET A 18 -36.75 -22.80 6.91
C MET A 18 -37.88 -22.82 5.87
N LEU A 19 -37.57 -22.70 4.57
CA LEU A 19 -38.58 -22.63 3.51
C LEU A 19 -39.30 -23.96 3.27
N ILE A 20 -38.61 -25.10 3.44
CA ILE A 20 -39.20 -26.43 3.21
C ILE A 20 -40.38 -26.71 4.18
N PRO A 21 -40.23 -26.55 5.52
CA PRO A 21 -41.36 -26.68 6.45
C PRO A 21 -42.53 -25.73 6.15
N TYR A 22 -42.23 -24.47 5.77
CA TYR A 22 -43.27 -23.48 5.45
C TYR A 22 -44.03 -23.83 4.15
N ALA A 23 -43.34 -24.28 3.12
CA ALA A 23 -43.97 -24.70 1.86
C ALA A 23 -44.89 -25.92 2.07
N VAL A 24 -44.46 -26.86 2.91
CA VAL A 24 -45.25 -28.05 3.26
C VAL A 24 -46.45 -27.68 4.14
N MET A 25 -46.28 -26.77 5.12
CA MET A 25 -47.41 -26.27 5.92
C MET A 25 -48.47 -25.52 5.08
N SER A 26 -48.06 -24.83 4.01
CA SER A 26 -48.97 -24.08 3.15
C SER A 26 -49.86 -24.96 2.25
N ASN A 27 -49.56 -26.25 2.10
CA ASN A 27 -50.34 -27.17 1.28
C ASN A 27 -51.35 -27.94 2.14
N THR A 28 -52.60 -27.49 2.14
CA THR A 28 -53.70 -28.01 2.96
C THR A 28 -54.09 -29.45 2.65
N GLU A 29 -53.76 -29.97 1.46
CA GLU A 29 -54.08 -31.36 1.07
C GLU A 29 -53.22 -32.39 1.83
N TRP A 30 -51.99 -32.03 2.18
CA TRP A 30 -51.01 -32.94 2.82
C TRP A 30 -51.22 -33.07 4.33
N HIS A 31 -52.00 -32.17 4.94
CA HIS A 31 -52.35 -32.24 6.36
C HIS A 31 -53.32 -33.37 6.70
N ASN A 32 -54.03 -33.91 5.71
CA ASN A 32 -55.06 -34.93 5.94
C ASN A 32 -54.53 -36.38 5.89
N THR A 33 -53.30 -36.58 5.42
CA THR A 33 -52.70 -37.91 5.19
C THR A 33 -51.59 -38.27 6.17
N ASP A 34 -50.92 -37.27 6.75
CA ASP A 34 -49.73 -37.49 7.59
C ASP A 34 -49.92 -37.02 9.04
N SER A 35 -49.35 -37.79 9.97
CA SER A 35 -49.42 -37.53 11.41
C SER A 35 -48.90 -36.12 11.75
N PRO A 36 -49.63 -35.32 12.56
CA PRO A 36 -49.22 -33.96 12.98
C PRO A 36 -47.81 -33.87 13.58
N ASN A 37 -47.30 -35.00 14.09
CA ASN A 37 -45.99 -35.08 14.73
C ASN A 37 -44.82 -34.97 13.74
N ILE A 38 -45.00 -35.33 12.47
CA ILE A 38 -43.93 -35.31 11.46
C ILE A 38 -43.49 -33.87 11.20
N TYR A 39 -44.44 -32.96 11.01
CA TYR A 39 -44.18 -31.53 10.78
C TYR A 39 -43.54 -30.86 11.99
N LYS A 40 -44.04 -31.18 13.19
CA LYS A 40 -43.49 -30.68 14.45
C LYS A 40 -42.04 -31.11 14.64
N ASN A 41 -41.72 -32.37 14.33
CA ASN A 41 -40.37 -32.90 14.45
C ASN A 41 -39.42 -32.30 13.40
N LEU A 42 -39.87 -32.09 12.16
CA LEU A 42 -39.09 -31.39 11.12
C LEU A 42 -38.80 -29.94 11.50
N LEU A 43 -39.79 -29.21 11.99
CA LEU A 43 -39.62 -27.83 12.44
C LEU A 43 -38.67 -27.76 13.64
N LEU A 44 -38.85 -28.62 14.64
CA LEU A 44 -37.99 -28.68 15.82
C LEU A 44 -36.54 -29.02 15.43
N THR A 45 -36.35 -29.96 14.53
CA THR A 45 -35.03 -30.33 14.01
C THR A 45 -34.40 -29.17 13.23
N GLY A 46 -35.16 -28.49 12.38
CA GLY A 46 -34.72 -27.27 11.69
C GLY A 46 -34.32 -26.15 12.67
N CYS A 47 -35.10 -25.93 13.73
CA CYS A 47 -34.79 -24.96 14.77
C CYS A 47 -33.53 -25.34 15.58
N LEU A 48 -33.35 -26.62 15.91
CA LEU A 48 -32.17 -27.10 16.64
C LEU A 48 -30.91 -27.01 15.78
N ILE A 49 -30.99 -27.38 14.49
CA ILE A 49 -29.92 -27.18 13.53
C ILE A 49 -29.61 -25.68 13.41
N GLY A 50 -30.63 -24.84 13.27
CA GLY A 50 -30.46 -23.39 13.18
C GLY A 50 -29.82 -22.77 14.42
N LEU A 51 -30.22 -23.21 15.63
CA LEU A 51 -29.60 -22.79 16.89
C LEU A 51 -28.16 -23.30 16.99
N ALA A 52 -27.89 -24.55 16.62
CA ALA A 52 -26.55 -25.11 16.58
C ALA A 52 -25.65 -24.28 15.64
N PHE A 53 -26.11 -23.92 14.44
CA PHE A 53 -25.41 -23.02 13.51
C PHE A 53 -25.34 -21.56 13.98
N HIS A 54 -26.22 -21.10 14.87
CA HIS A 54 -26.11 -19.76 15.45
C HIS A 54 -25.03 -19.70 16.55
N PHE A 55 -24.93 -20.74 17.38
CA PHE A 55 -24.05 -20.73 18.57
C PHE A 55 -22.67 -21.37 18.32
N LEU A 56 -22.58 -22.51 17.62
CA LEU A 56 -21.32 -23.22 17.40
C LEU A 56 -20.31 -22.41 16.57
N PRO A 57 -20.69 -21.81 15.42
CA PRO A 57 -19.77 -20.99 14.66
C PRO A 57 -19.32 -19.77 15.43
N ARG A 58 -20.16 -19.17 16.27
CA ARG A 58 -19.84 -17.95 17.00
C ARG A 58 -18.82 -18.18 18.10
N GLU A 59 -18.85 -19.33 18.76
CA GLU A 59 -17.85 -19.71 19.76
C GLU A 59 -16.53 -20.17 19.11
N LEU A 60 -16.60 -20.93 17.99
CA LEU A 60 -15.43 -21.34 17.20
C LEU A 60 -14.76 -20.15 16.50
N LEU A 61 -15.51 -19.30 15.81
CA LEU A 61 -15.04 -18.03 15.25
C LEU A 61 -14.58 -17.10 16.37
N GLY A 62 -15.27 -17.07 17.52
CA GLY A 62 -14.85 -16.29 18.68
C GLY A 62 -13.50 -16.73 19.24
N LYS A 63 -13.16 -18.03 19.20
CA LYS A 63 -11.83 -18.54 19.58
C LYS A 63 -10.78 -18.32 18.47
N LEU A 64 -11.15 -18.51 17.20
CA LEU A 64 -10.30 -18.25 16.03
C LEU A 64 -9.96 -16.76 15.83
N LEU A 65 -10.89 -15.86 16.16
CA LEU A 65 -10.73 -14.41 16.05
C LEU A 65 -10.10 -13.78 17.30
N LYS A 66 -9.96 -14.52 18.40
CA LYS A 66 -9.30 -14.06 19.64
C LYS A 66 -7.79 -14.28 19.64
N ASP A 67 -7.27 -15.15 18.78
CA ASP A 67 -5.83 -15.30 18.61
C ASP A 67 -5.30 -14.20 17.67
N GLU A 68 -5.22 -13.00 18.20
CA GLU A 68 -4.75 -11.81 17.48
C GLU A 68 -3.35 -12.04 16.87
N LYS A 69 -2.50 -12.83 17.54
CA LYS A 69 -1.17 -13.18 17.04
C LYS A 69 -1.25 -14.10 15.82
N ALA A 70 -2.13 -15.10 15.83
CA ALA A 70 -2.33 -15.96 14.66
C ALA A 70 -2.92 -15.18 13.47
N ILE A 71 -3.82 -14.23 13.72
CA ILE A 71 -4.40 -13.38 12.67
C ILE A 71 -3.34 -12.44 12.09
N GLN A 72 -2.55 -11.78 12.93
CA GLN A 72 -1.45 -10.91 12.49
C GLN A 72 -0.42 -11.71 11.69
N LYS A 73 -0.06 -12.92 12.14
CA LYS A 73 0.84 -13.82 11.40
C LYS A 73 0.27 -14.20 10.03
N LEU A 74 -0.99 -14.61 9.97
CA LEU A 74 -1.64 -14.96 8.71
C LEU A 74 -1.73 -13.76 7.76
N HIS A 75 -2.04 -12.58 8.29
CA HIS A 75 -2.07 -11.35 7.49
C HIS A 75 -0.69 -11.02 6.92
N TYR A 76 0.35 -11.13 7.73
CA TYR A 76 1.73 -10.93 7.33
C TYR A 76 2.18 -11.92 6.24
N GLU A 77 1.90 -13.21 6.42
CA GLU A 77 2.18 -14.25 5.42
C GLU A 77 1.44 -13.99 4.11
N ASN A 78 0.19 -13.50 4.18
CA ASN A 78 -0.58 -13.12 3.00
C ASN A 78 0.03 -11.91 2.28
N ILE A 79 0.54 -10.89 2.99
CA ILE A 79 1.23 -9.75 2.37
C ILE A 79 2.49 -10.23 1.63
N LEU A 80 3.31 -11.07 2.28
CA LEU A 80 4.51 -11.61 1.66
C LEU A 80 4.18 -12.42 0.39
N LYS A 81 3.12 -13.22 0.43
CA LYS A 81 2.64 -13.97 -0.72
C LYS A 81 2.13 -13.04 -1.83
N GLU A 82 1.29 -12.06 -1.49
CA GLU A 82 0.78 -11.06 -2.44
C GLU A 82 1.92 -10.34 -3.15
N MET A 83 2.96 -9.93 -2.42
CA MET A 83 4.15 -9.30 -2.99
C MET A 83 4.85 -10.18 -4.01
N GLN A 84 4.93 -11.49 -3.76
CA GLN A 84 5.60 -12.42 -4.66
C GLN A 84 4.83 -12.62 -5.97
N GLU A 85 3.51 -12.43 -5.96
CA GLU A 85 2.61 -12.70 -7.09
C GLU A 85 2.25 -11.43 -7.87
N THR A 86 2.28 -10.26 -7.22
CA THR A 86 1.85 -9.00 -7.84
C THR A 86 2.87 -8.40 -8.79
N THR A 87 2.38 -7.77 -9.86
CA THR A 87 3.15 -6.90 -10.76
C THR A 87 2.83 -5.42 -10.57
N ASN A 88 2.00 -5.09 -9.56
CA ASN A 88 1.63 -3.71 -9.28
C ASN A 88 2.81 -2.95 -8.65
N VAL A 89 3.48 -2.12 -9.47
CA VAL A 89 4.66 -1.36 -9.06
C VAL A 89 4.37 -0.42 -7.90
N ASN A 90 3.25 0.30 -7.90
CA ASN A 90 2.91 1.22 -6.80
C ASN A 90 2.72 0.48 -5.47
N ARG A 91 2.10 -0.70 -5.51
CA ARG A 91 1.96 -1.56 -4.33
C ARG A 91 3.31 -1.97 -3.79
N LEU A 92 4.23 -2.41 -4.65
CA LEU A 92 5.57 -2.84 -4.23
C LEU A 92 6.44 -1.66 -3.75
N LEU A 93 6.36 -0.52 -4.43
CA LEU A 93 7.02 0.72 -4.03
C LEU A 93 6.59 1.15 -2.62
N SER A 94 5.38 0.78 -2.18
CA SER A 94 4.93 1.16 -0.85
C SER A 94 5.72 0.55 0.32
N TYR A 95 6.51 -0.49 0.04
CA TYR A 95 7.24 -1.27 1.04
C TYR A 95 8.77 -1.10 0.97
N ILE A 96 9.31 -0.31 0.04
CA ILE A 96 10.77 -0.18 -0.13
C ILE A 96 11.45 0.57 1.03
N ASP A 97 10.67 1.34 1.80
CA ASP A 97 11.10 2.03 3.02
C ASP A 97 10.39 1.47 4.27
N ASP A 98 9.87 0.24 4.19
CA ASP A 98 9.28 -0.44 5.34
C ASP A 98 10.35 -0.73 6.40
N LYS A 99 9.95 -0.67 7.68
CA LYS A 99 10.81 -1.02 8.82
C LYS A 99 11.02 -2.52 8.90
N ASP A 100 10.09 -3.31 8.38
CA ASP A 100 10.23 -4.74 8.26
C ASP A 100 11.13 -5.09 7.06
N VAL A 101 12.30 -5.64 7.40
CA VAL A 101 13.33 -6.01 6.44
C VAL A 101 12.82 -7.07 5.45
N GLN A 102 11.98 -8.02 5.87
CA GLN A 102 11.49 -9.06 4.98
C GLN A 102 10.49 -8.50 3.97
N LEU A 103 9.58 -7.61 4.40
CA LEU A 103 8.66 -6.92 3.49
C LEU A 103 9.42 -6.08 2.47
N LYS A 104 10.43 -5.34 2.93
CA LYS A 104 11.30 -4.54 2.06
C LYS A 104 12.05 -5.41 1.04
N GLU A 105 12.66 -6.51 1.47
CA GLU A 105 13.40 -7.42 0.59
C GLU A 105 12.47 -8.13 -0.41
N ALA A 106 11.29 -8.55 0.03
CA ALA A 106 10.28 -9.15 -0.84
C ALA A 106 9.82 -8.16 -1.92
N ALA A 107 9.54 -6.91 -1.55
CA ALA A 107 9.15 -5.86 -2.48
C ALA A 107 10.26 -5.56 -3.51
N LEU A 108 11.50 -5.40 -3.06
CA LEU A 108 12.66 -5.18 -3.95
C LEU A 108 12.88 -6.36 -4.90
N THR A 109 12.73 -7.59 -4.41
CA THR A 109 12.87 -8.81 -5.22
C THR A 109 11.78 -8.85 -6.29
N SER A 110 10.54 -8.52 -5.95
CA SER A 110 9.44 -8.44 -6.92
C SER A 110 9.64 -7.35 -7.95
N LEU A 111 10.05 -6.14 -7.55
CA LEU A 111 10.35 -5.04 -8.49
C LEU A 111 11.43 -5.42 -9.50
N LYS A 112 12.48 -6.14 -9.08
CA LYS A 112 13.56 -6.61 -9.96
C LYS A 112 13.11 -7.63 -11.01
N ARG A 113 12.01 -8.35 -10.77
CA ARG A 113 11.44 -9.33 -11.71
C ARG A 113 10.56 -8.68 -12.78
N ILE A 114 10.17 -7.42 -12.60
CA ILE A 114 9.32 -6.71 -13.56
C ILE A 114 10.17 -6.32 -14.77
N GLU A 115 9.82 -6.88 -15.93
CA GLU A 115 10.39 -6.48 -17.20
C GLU A 115 10.01 -5.03 -17.52
N ASN A 116 10.95 -4.28 -18.12
CA ASN A 116 10.74 -2.86 -18.47
C ASN A 116 10.38 -1.94 -17.29
N ILE A 117 10.86 -2.25 -16.08
CA ILE A 117 10.63 -1.41 -14.88
C ILE A 117 11.02 0.06 -15.10
N ASP A 118 12.06 0.33 -15.89
CA ASP A 118 12.50 1.68 -16.25
C ASP A 118 11.37 2.50 -16.90
N SER A 119 10.60 1.88 -17.82
CA SER A 119 9.47 2.54 -18.48
C SER A 119 8.34 2.87 -17.51
N VAL A 120 8.09 1.96 -16.54
CA VAL A 120 7.06 2.19 -15.51
C VAL A 120 7.48 3.33 -14.58
N PHE A 121 8.76 3.39 -14.18
CA PHE A 121 9.27 4.49 -13.38
C PHE A 121 9.23 5.82 -14.11
N ILE A 122 9.57 5.85 -15.40
CA ILE A 122 9.44 7.05 -16.22
C ILE A 122 7.98 7.55 -16.23
N GLU A 123 7.01 6.64 -16.36
CA GLU A 123 5.60 6.99 -16.33
C GLU A 123 5.18 7.57 -14.96
N ILE A 124 5.60 6.94 -13.86
CA ILE A 124 5.36 7.44 -12.50
C ILE A 124 5.98 8.84 -12.32
N LEU A 125 7.20 9.05 -12.79
CA LEU A 125 7.89 10.35 -12.66
C LEU A 125 7.24 11.44 -13.53
N ASN A 126 6.68 11.09 -14.69
CA ASN A 126 5.98 12.06 -15.56
C ASN A 126 4.59 12.45 -15.03
N HIS A 127 3.94 11.58 -14.27
CA HIS A 127 2.56 11.76 -13.81
C HIS A 127 2.43 11.70 -12.28
N CYS A 128 3.49 12.00 -11.53
CA CYS A 128 3.43 11.99 -10.07
C CYS A 128 2.40 13.01 -9.57
N GLU A 129 1.40 12.54 -8.83
CA GLU A 129 0.36 13.37 -8.23
C GLU A 129 0.81 13.85 -6.84
N SER A 130 1.57 13.00 -6.14
CA SER A 130 2.05 13.23 -4.78
C SER A 130 3.57 13.21 -4.68
N ASN A 131 4.11 13.77 -3.59
CA ASN A 131 5.55 13.69 -3.29
C ASN A 131 6.02 12.25 -3.04
N TYR A 132 5.10 11.36 -2.66
CA TYR A 132 5.41 9.96 -2.41
C TYR A 132 5.76 9.21 -3.71
N ASP A 133 5.06 9.52 -4.80
CA ASP A 133 5.17 8.78 -6.06
C ASP A 133 6.61 8.86 -6.61
N TYR A 134 7.19 10.06 -6.68
CA TYR A 134 8.58 10.20 -7.10
C TYR A 134 9.56 9.75 -6.02
N MET A 135 9.28 10.02 -4.73
CA MET A 135 10.17 9.61 -3.64
C MET A 135 10.46 8.12 -3.71
N ALA A 136 9.42 7.31 -3.90
CA ALA A 136 9.58 5.86 -3.90
C ALA A 136 10.45 5.38 -5.08
N VAL A 137 10.31 6.00 -6.26
CA VAL A 137 11.17 5.71 -7.41
C VAL A 137 12.63 6.08 -7.11
N TYR A 138 12.89 7.25 -6.51
CA TYR A 138 14.24 7.64 -6.08
C TYR A 138 14.82 6.65 -5.06
N ALA A 139 14.05 6.29 -4.02
CA ALA A 139 14.49 5.33 -3.00
C ALA A 139 14.86 3.96 -3.59
N TYR A 140 14.13 3.50 -4.62
CA TYR A 140 14.52 2.32 -5.38
C TYR A 140 15.86 2.52 -6.12
N MET A 141 16.03 3.63 -6.84
CA MET A 141 17.23 3.92 -7.63
C MET A 141 18.50 4.13 -6.79
N VAL A 142 18.39 4.47 -5.51
CA VAL A 142 19.54 4.56 -4.60
C VAL A 142 20.33 3.23 -4.61
N HIS A 143 19.63 2.10 -4.51
CA HIS A 143 20.25 0.79 -4.34
C HIS A 143 20.26 -0.08 -5.60
N ASN A 144 19.65 0.39 -6.69
CA ASN A 144 19.49 -0.39 -7.92
C ASN A 144 20.02 0.37 -9.13
N GLU A 145 20.53 -0.36 -10.11
CA GLU A 145 20.99 0.20 -11.37
C GLU A 145 19.83 0.65 -12.26
N VAL A 146 20.05 1.73 -13.00
CA VAL A 146 19.13 2.23 -14.04
C VAL A 146 19.74 1.85 -15.38
N LYS A 147 19.01 1.08 -16.20
CA LYS A 147 19.58 0.53 -17.44
C LYS A 147 19.76 1.60 -18.50
N ASN A 148 18.81 2.54 -18.60
CA ASN A 148 18.79 3.57 -19.62
C ASN A 148 18.70 4.99 -19.00
N PRO A 149 19.76 5.46 -18.31
CA PRO A 149 19.72 6.71 -17.55
C PRO A 149 19.34 7.94 -18.39
N GLN A 150 19.69 7.96 -19.68
CA GLN A 150 19.32 9.03 -20.61
C GLN A 150 17.80 9.25 -20.72
N LEU A 151 16.98 8.20 -20.59
CA LEU A 151 15.52 8.31 -20.71
C LEU A 151 14.89 8.99 -19.49
N PHE A 152 15.60 9.00 -18.36
CA PHE A 152 15.14 9.60 -17.11
C PHE A 152 15.43 11.09 -17.02
N ILE A 153 16.27 11.66 -17.89
CA ILE A 153 16.69 13.07 -17.77
C ILE A 153 15.50 14.03 -17.71
N LYS A 154 14.53 13.87 -18.63
CA LYS A 154 13.34 14.73 -18.67
C LYS A 154 12.39 14.48 -17.48
N PRO A 155 11.98 13.23 -17.16
CA PRO A 155 11.15 12.97 -15.99
C PRO A 155 11.78 13.42 -14.67
N LEU A 156 13.08 13.19 -14.46
CA LEU A 156 13.77 13.64 -13.25
C LEU A 156 13.79 15.17 -13.17
N ASN A 157 14.07 15.87 -14.27
CA ASN A 157 14.00 17.34 -14.28
C ASN A 157 12.59 17.87 -13.96
N PHE A 158 11.54 17.20 -14.42
CA PHE A 158 10.17 17.52 -14.03
C PHE A 158 9.96 17.37 -12.52
N THR A 159 10.44 16.28 -11.91
CA THR A 159 10.34 16.10 -10.45
C THR A 159 11.19 17.09 -9.65
N LEU A 160 12.39 17.47 -10.13
CA LEU A 160 13.23 18.48 -9.49
C LEU A 160 12.56 19.86 -9.47
N GLU A 161 11.92 20.23 -10.59
CA GLU A 161 11.12 21.45 -10.69
C GLU A 161 9.94 21.44 -9.70
N ARG A 162 9.27 20.30 -9.57
CA ARG A 162 8.22 20.11 -8.57
C ARG A 162 8.78 20.29 -7.15
N VAL A 163 9.91 19.67 -6.82
CA VAL A 163 10.57 19.82 -5.51
C VAL A 163 10.90 21.28 -5.22
N ALA A 164 11.40 22.04 -6.19
CA ALA A 164 11.65 23.48 -6.02
C ALA A 164 10.36 24.23 -5.72
N THR A 165 9.29 23.98 -6.49
CA THR A 165 7.97 24.59 -6.25
C THR A 165 7.42 24.26 -4.86
N GLU A 166 7.54 23.00 -4.43
CA GLU A 166 7.08 22.59 -3.10
C GLU A 166 7.88 23.30 -2.00
N LEU A 167 9.21 23.39 -2.12
CA LEU A 167 10.08 24.14 -1.18
C LEU A 167 9.72 25.63 -1.09
N GLU A 168 9.33 26.24 -2.21
CA GLU A 168 8.82 27.61 -2.25
C GLU A 168 7.54 27.75 -1.41
N LEU A 169 6.58 26.83 -1.59
CA LEU A 169 5.31 26.83 -0.86
C LEU A 169 5.50 26.61 0.66
N LEU A 170 6.52 25.84 1.08
CA LEU A 170 6.78 25.61 2.50
C LEU A 170 7.12 26.89 3.27
N GLN A 171 7.57 27.93 2.59
CA GLN A 171 7.89 29.23 3.21
C GLN A 171 6.62 29.90 3.77
N PHE A 172 5.47 29.63 3.15
CA PHE A 172 4.22 30.29 3.50
C PHE A 172 3.36 29.44 4.45
N ASP A 173 3.27 28.12 4.27
CA ASP A 173 2.01 27.44 4.61
C ASP A 173 2.07 26.22 5.56
N LEU A 174 3.21 25.93 6.19
CA LEU A 174 3.26 24.75 7.07
C LEU A 174 3.09 25.09 8.56
N GLU A 175 2.02 24.56 9.14
CA GLU A 175 1.93 24.25 10.58
C GLU A 175 2.96 23.17 10.96
N GLU A 176 3.40 23.16 12.22
CA GLU A 176 4.44 22.24 12.72
C GLU A 176 4.06 20.74 12.55
N ASN A 177 2.77 20.43 12.45
CA ASN A 177 2.22 19.08 12.21
C ASN A 177 2.50 18.55 10.78
N GLN A 178 2.95 19.38 9.83
CA GLN A 178 3.18 18.97 8.43
C GLN A 178 4.64 18.62 8.12
N LYS A 179 5.49 18.41 9.13
CA LYS A 179 6.89 18.00 8.98
C LYS A 179 7.08 16.74 8.11
N TYR A 180 6.11 15.84 8.11
CA TYR A 180 6.12 14.65 7.25
C TYR A 180 6.14 15.03 5.75
N LYS A 181 5.42 16.08 5.33
CA LYS A 181 5.37 16.52 3.92
C LYS A 181 6.73 16.97 3.40
N VAL A 182 7.51 17.65 4.25
CA VAL A 182 8.87 18.11 3.90
C VAL A 182 9.83 16.94 3.81
N THR A 183 9.62 15.90 4.61
CA THR A 183 10.43 14.67 4.56
C THR A 183 10.18 13.92 3.25
N LEU A 184 8.95 13.95 2.73
CA LEU A 184 8.59 13.37 1.43
C LEU A 184 9.27 14.05 0.23
N LEU A 185 9.82 15.27 0.38
CA LEU A 185 10.61 15.89 -0.69
C LEU A 185 11.91 15.14 -0.99
N HIS A 186 12.44 14.41 0.01
CA HIS A 186 13.53 13.45 -0.16
C HIS A 186 14.78 13.98 -0.91
N VAL A 187 15.11 15.26 -0.69
CA VAL A 187 16.16 15.97 -1.44
C VAL A 187 17.53 15.30 -1.32
N ASP A 188 17.83 14.71 -0.15
CA ASP A 188 19.08 13.99 0.08
C ASP A 188 19.18 12.70 -0.74
N GLY A 189 18.10 11.91 -0.83
CA GLY A 189 18.05 10.73 -1.67
C GLY A 189 18.10 11.07 -3.16
N ILE A 190 17.45 12.16 -3.57
CA ILE A 190 17.57 12.71 -4.93
C ILE A 190 19.04 13.02 -5.25
N CYS A 191 19.72 13.79 -4.39
CA CYS A 191 21.15 14.12 -4.59
C CYS A 191 22.00 12.86 -4.69
N GLN A 192 21.75 11.85 -3.84
CA GLN A 192 22.47 10.59 -3.87
C GLN A 192 22.26 9.85 -5.20
N VAL A 193 21.03 9.77 -5.71
CA VAL A 193 20.74 9.12 -7.00
C VAL A 193 21.41 9.87 -8.14
N LEU A 194 21.35 11.20 -8.14
CA LEU A 194 21.99 12.00 -9.18
C LEU A 194 23.52 11.84 -9.18
N ASP A 195 24.16 11.81 -8.00
CA ASP A 195 25.60 11.62 -7.87
C ASP A 195 26.06 10.19 -8.22
N THR A 196 25.22 9.17 -7.97
CA THR A 196 25.62 7.76 -8.13
C THR A 196 25.20 7.16 -9.46
N ARG A 197 24.00 7.48 -9.95
CA ARG A 197 23.40 6.90 -11.15
C ARG A 197 23.44 7.82 -12.35
N PHE A 198 23.46 9.13 -12.13
CA PHE A 198 23.34 10.12 -13.21
C PHE A 198 24.50 11.11 -13.28
N LYS A 199 25.67 10.77 -12.69
CA LYS A 199 26.84 11.66 -12.65
C LYS A 199 27.24 12.18 -14.04
N ALA A 200 27.18 11.33 -15.07
CA ALA A 200 27.50 11.70 -16.44
C ALA A 200 26.58 12.78 -17.04
N TYR A 201 25.36 12.92 -16.50
CA TYR A 201 24.34 13.87 -16.97
C TYR A 201 24.19 15.08 -16.04
N LYS A 202 25.18 15.33 -15.17
CA LYS A 202 25.14 16.40 -14.17
C LYS A 202 24.71 17.76 -14.72
N ASN A 203 25.21 18.14 -15.90
CA ASN A 203 24.89 19.42 -16.52
C ASN A 203 23.40 19.54 -16.88
N GLU A 204 22.74 18.44 -17.19
CA GLU A 204 21.31 18.39 -17.55
C GLU A 204 20.40 18.72 -16.35
N PHE A 205 20.86 18.47 -15.12
CA PHE A 205 20.09 18.74 -13.90
C PHE A 205 20.49 20.05 -13.21
N ARG A 206 21.63 20.63 -13.60
CA ARG A 206 22.26 21.74 -12.87
C ARG A 206 21.33 22.94 -12.68
N ARG A 207 20.55 23.30 -13.72
CA ARG A 207 19.61 24.42 -13.65
C ARG A 207 18.58 24.23 -12.54
N ASN A 208 17.94 23.06 -12.47
CA ASN A 208 16.90 22.79 -11.48
C ASN A 208 17.50 22.62 -10.08
N MET A 209 18.71 22.04 -9.97
CA MET A 209 19.42 21.96 -8.68
C MET A 209 19.81 23.34 -8.13
N LEU A 210 20.18 24.30 -8.99
CA LEU A 210 20.40 25.69 -8.59
C LEU A 210 19.12 26.35 -8.09
N ARG A 211 17.98 26.08 -8.74
CA ARG A 211 16.67 26.57 -8.26
C ARG A 211 16.31 25.98 -6.89
N ILE A 212 16.51 24.68 -6.69
CA ILE A 212 16.32 24.05 -5.37
C ILE A 212 17.25 24.72 -4.33
N GLN A 213 18.50 25.00 -4.68
CA GLN A 213 19.43 25.70 -3.80
C GLN A 213 18.94 27.11 -3.44
N GLU A 214 18.40 27.85 -4.41
CA GLU A 214 17.82 29.18 -4.20
C GLU A 214 16.67 29.13 -3.19
N GLU A 215 15.73 28.20 -3.36
CA GLU A 215 14.61 28.02 -2.44
C GLU A 215 15.07 27.59 -1.05
N LEU A 216 16.04 26.68 -0.98
CA LEU A 216 16.65 26.33 0.29
C LEU A 216 17.36 27.52 0.91
N ASN A 217 17.92 28.47 0.17
CA ASN A 217 18.64 29.61 0.75
C ASN A 217 17.76 30.64 1.45
N LYS A 218 16.46 30.66 1.18
CA LYS A 218 15.49 31.55 1.85
C LYS A 218 15.34 31.19 3.34
N GLU A 219 14.81 32.13 4.13
CA GLU A 219 14.66 31.97 5.58
C GLU A 219 13.53 30.96 5.90
N PRO A 220 13.82 29.83 6.58
CA PRO A 220 12.79 28.83 6.90
C PRO A 220 12.05 29.20 8.19
N LYS A 221 10.82 28.69 8.37
CA LYS A 221 10.16 28.71 9.68
C LYS A 221 10.96 27.88 10.70
N PRO A 222 10.93 28.21 12.01
CA PRO A 222 11.78 27.57 13.03
C PRO A 222 11.76 26.04 13.05
N GLY A 223 10.58 25.42 12.89
CA GLY A 223 10.41 23.96 12.91
C GLY A 223 11.10 23.21 11.77
N PHE A 224 11.55 23.91 10.72
CA PHE A 224 12.14 23.31 9.52
C PHE A 224 13.64 23.58 9.36
N ILE A 225 14.25 24.38 10.24
CA ILE A 225 15.68 24.77 10.14
C ILE A 225 16.58 23.55 9.99
N ALA A 226 16.40 22.52 10.83
CA ALA A 226 17.24 21.33 10.82
C ALA A 226 17.13 20.55 9.49
N LEU A 227 15.91 20.37 8.98
CA LEU A 227 15.66 19.63 7.75
C LEU A 227 16.13 20.41 6.52
N ARG A 228 15.85 21.72 6.48
CA ARG A 228 16.36 22.62 5.45
C ARG A 228 17.88 22.62 5.41
N ASN A 229 18.56 22.68 6.56
CA ASN A 229 20.01 22.65 6.60
C ASN A 229 20.56 21.31 6.08
N LYS A 230 19.93 20.18 6.43
CA LYS A 230 20.26 18.87 5.86
C LYS A 230 20.16 18.88 4.32
N TYR A 231 19.06 19.37 3.78
CA TYR A 231 18.85 19.43 2.32
C TYR A 231 19.82 20.41 1.64
N LYS A 232 20.05 21.58 2.25
CA LYS A 232 21.02 22.56 1.75
C LYS A 232 22.42 21.94 1.66
N THR A 233 22.88 21.25 2.70
CA THR A 233 24.17 20.55 2.67
C THR A 233 24.24 19.50 1.56
N ALA A 234 23.18 18.73 1.34
CA ALA A 234 23.14 17.73 0.27
C ALA A 234 23.25 18.37 -1.13
N VAL A 235 22.47 19.44 -1.37
CA VAL A 235 22.46 20.18 -2.64
C VAL A 235 23.79 20.90 -2.88
N ASP A 236 24.36 21.55 -1.86
CA ASP A 236 25.66 22.22 -1.94
C ASP A 236 26.77 21.21 -2.31
N LYS A 237 26.76 20.04 -1.65
CA LYS A 237 27.70 18.96 -1.97
C LYS A 237 27.54 18.47 -3.41
N TRP A 238 26.31 18.28 -3.87
CA TRP A 238 26.03 17.86 -5.24
C TRP A 238 26.47 18.92 -6.26
N LEU A 239 26.19 20.21 -6.03
CA LEU A 239 26.54 21.29 -6.95
C LEU A 239 28.05 21.52 -7.08
N THR A 240 28.80 21.24 -6.01
CA THR A 240 30.25 21.44 -5.93
C THR A 240 31.08 20.20 -6.24
N SER A 241 30.49 19.00 -6.26
CA SER A 241 31.21 17.78 -6.68
C SER A 241 31.75 17.96 -8.10
N GLN A 242 32.98 17.51 -8.38
CA GLN A 242 33.52 17.50 -9.75
C GLN A 242 33.15 16.21 -10.47
#